data_AF-A0A2S6IC62-F1
#
_entry.id   AF-A0A2S6IC62-F1
#
_cell.length_a   1.000
_cell.length_b   1.000
_cell.length_c   1.000
_cell.angle_alpha   90.00
_cell.angle_beta   90.00
_cell.angle_gamma   90.00
#
_symmetry.space_group_name_H-M   'P 1'
#
loop_
_entity.id
_entity.type
_entity.pdbx_description
1 polymer ?
#
loop_
_entity_poly.entity_id
_entity_poly.type
_entity_poly.pdbx_seq_one_letter_code
_entity_poly.pdbx_strand_id
1 'polypeptide(L)' 'MPSTVTGVVSRAKGVPVELVEIVVPDPGPGEV' A
#
# COMPACT_ATOMS: atom_id res chain seq x y z
N MET A 1 -2.14 -0.95 15.19
CA MET A 1 -0.72 -1.27 14.97
C MET A 1 -0.48 -1.28 13.47
N PRO A 2 0.39 -0.41 12.94
CA PRO A 2 0.59 -0.29 11.50
C PRO A 2 1.19 -1.58 10.96
N SER A 3 0.69 -2.04 9.80
CA SER A 3 1.14 -3.27 9.17
C SER A 3 1.99 -2.96 7.94
N THR A 4 3.09 -3.68 7.79
CA THR A 4 3.90 -3.63 6.56
C THR A 4 3.45 -4.76 5.65
N VAL A 5 3.04 -4.43 4.44
CA VAL A 5 2.61 -5.40 3.44
C VAL A 5 3.33 -5.17 2.13
N THR A 6 3.46 -6.22 1.34
CA THR A 6 3.94 -6.14 -0.03
C THR A 6 2.80 -5.72 -0.94
N GLY A 7 2.97 -4.62 -1.68
CA GLY A 7 1.95 -4.13 -2.60
C GLY A 7 2.52 -3.60 -3.91
N VAL A 8 1.62 -3.33 -4.84
CA VAL A 8 1.94 -2.87 -6.19
C VAL A 8 1.67 -1.37 -6.27
N VAL A 9 2.68 -0.59 -6.65
CA VAL A 9 2.57 0.87 -6.72
C VAL A 9 2.79 1.36 -8.15
N SER A 10 1.82 2.13 -8.66
CA SER A 10 1.99 2.93 -9.88
C SER A 10 2.42 4.35 -9.49
N ARG A 11 3.66 4.70 -9.81
CA ARG A 11 4.23 6.01 -9.45
C ARG A 11 3.75 7.14 -10.36
N ALA A 12 3.48 6.83 -11.63
CA ALA A 12 3.02 7.78 -12.62
C ALA A 12 2.21 7.05 -13.72
N LYS A 13 1.31 7.79 -14.37
CA LYS A 13 0.50 7.26 -15.46
C LYS A 13 1.38 6.78 -16.62
N GLY A 14 1.17 5.55 -17.06
CA GLY A 14 1.87 4.96 -18.21
C GLY A 14 3.28 4.45 -17.91
N VAL A 15 3.73 4.51 -16.65
CA VAL A 15 5.01 3.93 -16.21
C VAL A 15 4.74 2.51 -15.65
N PRO A 16 5.70 1.57 -15.78
CA PRO A 16 5.60 0.26 -15.15
C PRO A 16 5.35 0.35 -13.64
N VAL A 17 4.63 -0.65 -13.13
CA VAL A 17 4.35 -0.76 -11.69
C VAL A 17 5.46 -1.52 -10.98
N GLU A 18 5.66 -1.21 -9.71
CA GLU A 18 6.70 -1.82 -8.88
C GLU A 18 6.10 -2.54 -7.68
N LEU A 19 6.72 -3.66 -7.31
CA LEU A 19 6.44 -4.40 -6.09
C LEU A 19 7.31 -3.85 -4.97
N VAL A 20 6.69 -3.23 -3.96
CA VAL A 20 7.40 -2.59 -2.85
C VAL A 20 6.69 -2.86 -1.53
N GLU A 21 7.42 -2.73 -0.43
CA GLU A 21 6.82 -2.72 0.90
C GLU A 21 6.10 -1.40 1.17
N ILE A 22 4.92 -1.49 1.77
CA ILE A 22 4.03 -0.37 2.06
C ILE A 22 3.57 -0.48 3.51
N VAL A 23 3.60 0.65 4.21
CA VAL A 23 3.05 0.76 5.57
C VAL A 23 1.57 1.12 5.46
N VAL A 24 0.70 0.22 5.90
CA VAL A 24 -0.73 0.46 6.04
C VAL A 24 -0.98 1.02 7.44
N PRO A 25 -1.61 2.21 7.55
CA PRO A 25 -1.96 2.78 8.84
C PRO A 25 -3.04 1.95 9.52
N ASP A 26 -3.33 2.29 10.78
CA ASP A 26 -4.36 1.61 11.56
C ASP A 26 -5.74 1.79 10.91
N PRO A 27 -6.53 0.72 10.73
CA PRO A 27 -7.88 0.81 10.19
C PRO A 27 -8.78 1.71 11.03
N GLY A 28 -9.66 2.46 10.36
CA GLY A 28 -10.69 3.25 11.02
C GLY A 28 -11.79 2.38 11.65
N PRO A 29 -12.69 2.96 12.46
CA PRO A 29 -13.82 2.23 13.01
C PRO A 29 -14.71 1.62 11.91
N GLY A 30 -14.76 0.28 11.83
CA GLY A 30 -15.57 -0.46 10.87
C GLY A 30 -14.85 -0.88 9.58
N GLU A 31 -13.55 -0.57 9.43
CA GLU A 31 -12.69 -1.08 8.35
C GLU A 31 -12.05 -2.42 8.76
N VAL A 32 -11.89 -3.35 7.80
CA VAL A 32 -11.26 -4.68 7.98
C VAL A 32 -10.19 -4.93 6.93
#